data_AF-M3A1M0-F1
#
_entry.id   AF-M3A1M0-F1
#
_cell.length_a   1.000
_cell.length_b   1.000
_cell.length_c   1.000
_cell.angle_alpha   90.00
_cell.angle_beta   90.00
_cell.angle_gamma   90.00
#
_symmetry.space_group_name_H-M   'P 1'
#
loop_
_entity.id
_entity.type
_entity.pdbx_description
1 polymer ?
#
loop_
_entity_poly.entity_id
_entity_poly.type
_entity_poly.pdbx_seq_one_letter_code
_entity_poly.pdbx_strand_id
1 'polypeptide(L)'
;MASVLSSHPRAALDPSVASADANDRLSALPPELLHHIIGYLWPTHFAEKAFHETRQSCRCSHCVRSTHGNNHDLDYLAATCKILRAEVNDWARSWLLQHSDITKFNEGRIWPKATTKRNGVVQMRKNFNTNFLRGRNGALLNWMDTNCIFCGRKSRRAAIMMNGFRCCTHCDKKEWPEKVTMSQAVEDYGLSKKELLPTREASHTEVARMREEFPGFQGIWYGTYVSSNVRTTMFMKHDLRRLATTIFGDVDAHLARRELRKKLVKQKKEERKKEKAERATEKAATREPDLNALAVACTTQQIPAGWPLQAPSLCAPRSTVTEISEDTTAGADQDQPIVID
;
A
#
# COMPACT_ATOMS: atom_id res chain seq x y z
N MET A 1 -24.34 31.05 54.70
CA MET A 1 -23.50 30.53 55.79
C MET A 1 -22.30 29.78 55.20
N ALA A 2 -21.10 30.34 55.47
CA ALA A 2 -19.74 29.80 55.42
C ALA A 2 -19.33 28.77 54.33
N SER A 3 -18.50 29.29 53.44
CA SER A 3 -17.46 28.63 52.64
C SER A 3 -16.49 27.81 53.51
N VAL A 4 -16.10 26.62 53.08
CA VAL A 4 -14.89 25.93 53.57
C VAL A 4 -14.03 25.56 52.36
N LEU A 5 -13.07 26.43 52.08
CA LEU A 5 -11.97 26.19 51.15
C LEU A 5 -10.93 25.32 51.88
N SER A 6 -10.80 24.06 51.47
CA SER A 6 -9.71 23.19 51.91
C SER A 6 -8.46 23.49 51.08
N SER A 7 -7.53 24.23 51.66
CA SER A 7 -6.20 24.48 51.15
C SER A 7 -5.32 23.25 51.35
N HIS A 8 -4.96 22.56 50.27
CA HIS A 8 -3.86 21.60 50.29
C HIS A 8 -2.52 22.32 50.09
N PRO A 9 -1.50 22.05 50.93
CA PRO A 9 -0.19 22.62 50.76
C PRO A 9 0.48 22.02 49.53
N ARG A 10 0.80 22.88 48.56
CA ARG A 10 1.63 22.57 47.40
C ARG A 10 3.06 22.36 47.92
N ALA A 11 3.51 21.11 48.00
CA ALA A 11 4.90 20.80 48.28
C ALA A 11 5.77 21.44 47.19
N ALA A 12 6.64 22.36 47.60
CA ALA A 12 7.67 22.92 46.75
C ALA A 12 8.69 21.81 46.44
N LEU A 13 8.77 21.42 45.17
CA LEU A 13 9.84 20.56 44.68
C LEU A 13 11.08 21.43 44.46
N ASP A 14 12.11 21.19 45.27
CA ASP A 14 13.45 21.74 45.09
C ASP A 14 14.02 21.36 43.72
N PRO A 15 14.52 22.31 42.91
CA PRO A 15 15.17 22.01 41.64
C PRO A 15 16.67 21.84 41.89
N SER A 16 17.10 20.70 42.43
CA SER A 16 18.52 20.38 42.40
C SER A 16 18.76 18.90 42.13
N VAL A 17 19.69 18.67 41.19
CA VAL A 17 20.19 17.37 40.70
C VAL A 17 19.30 16.70 39.64
N ALA A 18 19.22 17.35 38.48
CA ALA A 18 18.95 16.67 37.21
C ALA A 18 20.16 15.77 36.86
N SER A 19 20.20 14.58 37.48
CA SER A 19 20.97 13.44 36.98
C SER A 19 20.30 12.92 35.70
N ALA A 20 21.09 12.66 34.67
CA ALA A 20 20.65 12.09 33.41
C ALA A 20 19.99 10.70 33.54
N ASP A 21 20.00 10.09 34.73
CA ASP A 21 19.41 8.77 35.00
C ASP A 21 17.97 8.81 35.54
N ALA A 22 17.38 9.97 35.81
CA ALA A 22 16.06 10.06 36.46
C ALA A 22 14.84 9.83 35.53
N ASN A 23 15.04 9.64 34.22
CA ASN A 23 13.94 9.68 33.24
C ASN A 23 13.81 8.47 32.30
N ASP A 24 14.62 7.42 32.43
CA ASP A 24 14.42 6.19 31.62
C ASP A 24 13.28 5.33 32.20
N ARG A 25 12.06 5.83 32.05
CA ARG A 25 10.84 5.15 32.46
C ARG A 25 10.56 3.89 31.66
N LEU A 26 11.14 3.77 30.46
CA LEU A 26 10.91 2.65 29.56
C LEU A 26 11.72 1.44 30.00
N SER A 27 13.02 1.57 30.23
CA SER A 27 13.84 0.43 30.68
C SER A 27 13.57 0.00 32.13
N ALA A 28 12.93 0.87 32.92
CA ALA A 28 12.46 0.56 34.27
C ALA A 28 11.15 -0.25 34.32
N LEU A 29 10.48 -0.48 33.18
CA LEU A 29 9.26 -1.29 33.15
C LEU A 29 9.55 -2.76 33.48
N PRO A 30 8.58 -3.48 34.09
CA PRO A 30 8.66 -4.92 34.24
C PRO A 30 8.86 -5.65 32.90
N PRO A 31 9.60 -6.77 32.88
CA PRO A 31 9.86 -7.55 31.66
C PRO A 31 8.60 -7.93 30.88
N GLU A 32 7.49 -8.21 31.57
CA GLU A 32 6.22 -8.57 30.94
C GLU A 32 5.66 -7.43 30.08
N LEU A 33 5.77 -6.19 30.57
CA LEU A 33 5.34 -5.00 29.83
C LEU A 33 6.30 -4.72 28.67
N LEU A 34 7.61 -4.91 28.88
CA LEU A 34 8.61 -4.79 27.82
C LEU A 34 8.37 -5.80 26.70
N HIS A 35 8.13 -7.07 27.04
CA HIS A 35 7.78 -8.12 26.09
C HIS A 35 6.48 -7.82 25.34
N HIS A 36 5.50 -7.19 25.99
CA HIS A 36 4.29 -6.73 25.31
C HIS A 36 4.57 -5.62 24.29
N ILE A 37 5.37 -4.62 24.67
CA ILE A 37 5.82 -3.54 23.77
C ILE A 37 6.61 -4.12 22.59
N ILE A 38 7.55 -5.03 22.85
CA ILE A 38 8.35 -5.72 21.83
C ILE A 38 7.43 -6.51 20.90
N GLY A 39 6.45 -7.23 21.43
CA GLY A 39 5.45 -7.96 20.65
C GLY A 39 4.59 -7.06 19.76
N TYR A 40 4.30 -5.82 20.20
CA TYR A 40 3.61 -4.82 19.39
C TYR A 40 4.50 -4.27 18.26
N LEU A 41 5.79 -4.06 18.54
CA LEU A 41 6.79 -3.61 17.55
C LEU A 41 7.23 -4.72 16.58
N TRP A 42 6.92 -5.97 16.88
CA TRP A 42 7.28 -7.11 16.04
C TRP A 42 6.58 -7.07 14.67
N PRO A 43 5.24 -6.92 14.60
CA PRO A 43 4.49 -6.53 13.41
C PRO A 43 4.97 -5.25 12.70
N THR A 44 6.01 -5.34 11.88
CA THR A 44 6.35 -4.20 11.02
C THR A 44 5.39 -4.13 9.82
N HIS A 45 4.66 -3.02 9.72
CA HIS A 45 3.77 -2.74 8.60
C HIS A 45 4.09 -1.39 7.98
N PHE A 46 4.72 -1.44 6.81
CA PHE A 46 5.07 -0.27 6.02
C PHE A 46 4.30 -0.31 4.73
N ALA A 47 2.98 -0.05 4.74
CA ALA A 47 2.08 -0.24 3.59
C ALA A 47 2.67 0.20 2.23
N GLU A 48 3.51 1.24 2.23
CA GLU A 48 4.18 1.81 1.06
C GLU A 48 5.47 1.14 0.58
N LYS A 49 5.97 0.11 1.27
CA LYS A 49 7.26 -0.54 0.97
C LYS A 49 7.36 -0.97 -0.49
N ALA A 50 6.27 -1.48 -1.08
CA ALA A 50 6.25 -1.88 -2.49
C ALA A 50 6.46 -0.70 -3.47
N PHE A 51 6.16 0.54 -3.06
CA PHE A 51 6.42 1.74 -3.85
C PHE A 51 7.88 2.20 -3.77
N HIS A 52 8.61 1.81 -2.73
CA HIS A 52 9.99 2.26 -2.48
C HIS A 52 11.04 1.20 -2.84
N GLU A 53 10.67 -0.08 -2.90
CA GLU A 53 11.58 -1.18 -3.20
C GLU A 53 12.22 -1.03 -4.60
N THR A 54 11.55 -0.36 -5.54
CA THR A 54 12.10 -0.06 -6.87
C THR A 54 13.14 1.08 -6.88
N ARG A 55 13.25 1.89 -5.81
CA ARG A 55 14.30 2.91 -5.68
C ARG A 55 15.59 2.38 -5.07
N GLN A 56 15.60 1.14 -4.56
CA GLN A 56 16.78 0.52 -3.94
C GLN A 56 17.88 0.11 -4.93
N SER A 57 17.70 0.30 -6.25
CA SER A 57 18.68 -0.09 -7.26
C SER A 57 19.56 1.03 -7.82
N CYS A 58 19.48 2.31 -7.37
CA CYS A 58 20.49 3.29 -7.80
C CYS A 58 21.82 2.98 -7.13
N ARG A 59 22.83 2.62 -7.93
CA ARG A 59 24.24 2.47 -7.50
C ARG A 59 24.97 3.80 -7.30
N CYS A 60 24.30 4.92 -7.51
CA CYS A 60 24.91 6.24 -7.47
C CYS A 60 25.10 6.73 -6.02
N SER A 61 26.26 7.31 -5.72
CA SER A 61 26.63 7.84 -4.39
C SER A 61 25.74 9.00 -3.89
N HIS A 62 25.00 9.65 -4.79
CA HIS A 62 24.14 10.81 -4.49
C HIS A 62 22.67 10.45 -4.23
N CYS A 63 22.19 9.28 -4.67
CA CYS A 63 20.96 8.73 -4.10
C CYS A 63 21.36 8.09 -2.80
N VAL A 64 21.01 8.72 -1.67
CA VAL A 64 21.23 8.25 -0.30
C VAL A 64 21.38 6.73 -0.28
N ARG A 65 22.63 6.24 -0.14
CA ARG A 65 22.86 4.86 0.27
C ARG A 65 21.93 4.66 1.45
N SER A 66 21.00 3.71 1.35
CA SER A 66 20.16 3.31 2.48
C SER A 66 21.08 2.74 3.56
N THR A 67 21.73 3.61 4.32
CA THR A 67 22.37 3.32 5.61
C THR A 67 21.30 3.13 6.68
N HIS A 68 20.04 3.53 6.41
CA HIS A 68 18.82 3.01 7.05
C HIS A 68 18.33 1.73 6.34
N GLY A 69 19.23 0.79 6.08
CA GLY A 69 18.88 -0.46 5.39
C GLY A 69 17.99 -1.32 6.26
N ASN A 70 16.68 -1.42 5.95
CA ASN A 70 15.74 -2.41 6.50
C ASN A 70 15.93 -2.74 8.00
N ASN A 71 16.27 -1.74 8.82
CA ASN A 71 16.40 -1.95 10.25
C ASN A 71 14.99 -2.11 10.80
N HIS A 72 14.78 -3.23 11.48
CA HIS A 72 13.50 -3.53 12.11
C HIS A 72 13.32 -2.61 13.32
N ASP A 73 12.10 -2.31 13.74
CA ASP A 73 11.85 -1.44 14.91
C ASP A 73 12.53 -1.97 16.19
N LEU A 74 12.66 -3.30 16.27
CA LEU A 74 13.41 -4.01 17.30
C LEU A 74 14.92 -3.73 17.29
N ASP A 75 15.53 -3.43 16.14
CA ASP A 75 16.94 -3.01 16.09
C ASP A 75 17.12 -1.63 16.74
N TYR A 76 16.21 -0.71 16.47
CA TYR A 76 16.22 0.61 17.09
C TYR A 76 16.00 0.50 18.59
N LEU A 77 15.02 -0.30 19.03
CA LEU A 77 14.78 -0.55 20.44
C LEU A 77 16.01 -1.17 21.13
N ALA A 78 16.63 -2.19 20.53
CA ALA A 78 17.83 -2.81 21.06
C ALA A 78 19.08 -1.90 21.00
N ALA A 79 19.07 -0.84 20.20
CA ALA A 79 20.16 0.14 20.16
C ALA A 79 20.09 1.16 21.31
N THR A 80 18.89 1.42 21.86
CA THR A 80 18.66 2.47 22.89
C THR A 80 19.49 2.27 24.16
N CYS A 81 19.38 1.12 24.84
CA CYS A 81 20.13 0.83 26.05
C CYS A 81 20.43 -0.67 26.22
N LYS A 82 21.30 -1.02 27.17
CA LYS A 82 21.72 -2.42 27.41
C LYS A 82 20.58 -3.30 27.93
N ILE A 83 19.68 -2.75 28.76
CA ILE A 83 18.54 -3.46 29.34
C ILE A 83 17.57 -3.83 28.21
N LEU A 84 17.11 -2.86 27.43
CA LEU A 84 16.20 -3.11 26.30
C LEU A 84 16.81 -4.06 25.26
N ARG A 85 18.13 -4.00 25.04
CA ARG A 85 18.82 -5.00 24.21
C ARG A 85 18.71 -6.42 24.77
N ALA A 86 18.86 -6.60 26.08
CA ALA A 86 18.74 -7.91 26.71
C ALA A 86 17.30 -8.43 26.61
N GLU A 87 16.32 -7.59 26.89
CA GLU A 87 14.89 -7.91 26.81
C GLU A 87 14.44 -8.26 25.39
N VAL A 88 14.87 -7.49 24.37
CA VAL A 88 14.60 -7.82 22.96
C VAL A 88 15.21 -9.18 22.58
N ASN A 89 16.39 -9.51 23.09
CA ASN A 89 17.02 -10.80 22.83
C ASN A 89 16.32 -11.96 23.54
N ASP A 90 15.90 -11.76 24.79
CA ASP A 90 15.18 -12.80 25.54
C ASP A 90 13.78 -13.04 24.96
N TRP A 91 13.08 -11.97 24.59
CA TRP A 91 11.83 -12.06 23.85
C TRP A 91 12.01 -12.82 22.52
N ALA A 92 13.03 -12.49 21.73
CA ALA A 92 13.30 -13.17 20.45
C ALA A 92 13.59 -14.66 20.65
N ARG A 93 14.33 -15.01 21.70
CA ARG A 93 14.59 -16.41 22.10
C ARG A 93 13.29 -17.12 22.48
N SER A 94 12.48 -16.51 23.33
CA SER A 94 11.18 -17.05 23.76
C SER A 94 10.27 -17.31 22.55
N TRP A 95 10.20 -16.34 21.62
CA TRP A 95 9.43 -16.49 20.39
C TRP A 95 9.91 -17.67 19.55
N LEU A 96 11.22 -17.79 19.33
CA LEU A 96 11.81 -18.89 18.54
C LEU A 96 11.54 -20.27 19.17
N LEU A 97 11.54 -20.36 20.50
CA LEU A 97 11.21 -21.58 21.23
C LEU A 97 9.73 -21.95 21.10
N GLN A 98 8.84 -20.97 21.28
CA GLN A 98 7.40 -21.13 21.13
C GLN A 98 7.01 -21.58 19.71
N HIS A 99 7.75 -21.10 18.71
CA HIS A 99 7.52 -21.40 17.28
C HIS A 99 8.57 -22.38 16.74
N SER A 100 9.04 -23.32 17.58
CA SER A 100 10.08 -24.30 17.21
C SER A 100 9.61 -25.28 16.13
N ASP A 101 8.31 -25.52 16.02
CA ASP A 101 7.66 -26.34 14.99
C ASP A 101 7.90 -25.80 13.57
N ILE A 102 7.83 -24.47 13.38
CA ILE A 102 8.03 -23.82 12.08
C ILE A 102 9.46 -23.33 11.88
N THR A 103 10.13 -22.86 12.93
CA THR A 103 11.50 -22.32 12.84
C THR A 103 12.54 -23.42 12.80
N LYS A 104 12.22 -24.61 13.34
CA LYS A 104 13.16 -25.70 13.64
C LYS A 104 14.27 -25.26 14.60
N PHE A 105 14.06 -24.16 15.31
CA PHE A 105 14.96 -23.65 16.31
C PHE A 105 15.07 -24.68 17.43
N ASN A 106 16.31 -25.02 17.78
CA ASN A 106 16.59 -25.91 18.90
C ASN A 106 17.72 -25.28 19.69
N GLU A 107 17.43 -24.94 20.93
CA GLU A 107 18.37 -24.28 21.82
C GLU A 107 19.65 -25.10 22.02
N GLY A 108 19.53 -26.42 22.14
CA GLY A 108 20.66 -27.34 22.29
C GLY A 108 21.60 -27.43 21.08
N ARG A 109 21.20 -26.89 19.91
CA ARG A 109 22.07 -26.76 18.74
C ARG A 109 22.96 -25.52 18.80
N ILE A 110 22.50 -24.47 19.47
CA ILE A 110 23.14 -23.16 19.49
C ILE A 110 24.03 -23.03 20.70
N TRP A 111 23.60 -23.53 21.87
CA TRP A 111 24.46 -23.54 23.04
C TRP A 111 25.71 -24.38 22.78
N PRO A 112 26.91 -23.88 23.15
CA PRO A 112 28.11 -24.68 23.06
C PRO A 112 27.90 -25.92 23.93
N LYS A 113 27.87 -27.10 23.29
CA LYS A 113 28.06 -28.37 24.01
C LYS A 113 29.31 -28.18 24.85
N ALA A 114 29.22 -28.45 26.16
CA ALA A 114 30.35 -28.39 27.06
C ALA A 114 31.53 -29.15 26.44
N THR A 115 32.50 -28.44 25.89
CA THR A 115 33.70 -29.08 25.34
C THR A 115 34.63 -29.32 26.51
N THR A 116 34.71 -30.57 26.98
CA THR A 116 35.76 -31.02 27.89
C THR A 116 37.09 -30.84 27.18
N LYS A 117 37.93 -29.91 27.68
CA LYS A 117 39.34 -29.88 27.27
C LYS A 117 40.05 -31.11 27.86
N ARG A 118 41.22 -31.44 27.30
CA ARG A 118 42.11 -32.58 27.65
C ARG A 118 42.45 -32.71 29.15
N ASN A 119 42.14 -31.71 29.98
CA ASN A 119 42.44 -31.66 31.41
C ASN A 119 41.19 -31.78 32.31
N GLY A 120 40.05 -32.25 31.80
CA GLY A 120 38.84 -32.50 32.60
C GLY A 120 38.07 -31.25 33.07
N VAL A 121 38.62 -30.04 32.87
CA VAL A 121 37.92 -28.79 33.21
C VAL A 121 36.91 -28.45 32.11
N VAL A 122 35.62 -28.51 32.46
CA VAL A 122 34.52 -27.98 31.65
C VAL A 122 34.61 -26.45 31.66
N GLN A 123 35.20 -25.86 30.62
CA GLN A 123 35.08 -24.43 30.39
C GLN A 123 33.84 -24.17 29.53
N MET A 124 32.78 -23.64 30.15
CA MET A 124 31.77 -22.88 29.42
C MET A 124 32.49 -21.75 28.67
N ARG A 125 32.20 -21.57 27.37
CA ARG A 125 32.75 -20.43 26.62
C ARG A 125 32.25 -19.14 27.28
N LYS A 126 33.14 -18.45 28.01
CA LYS A 126 32.81 -17.28 28.85
C LYS A 126 32.18 -16.08 28.14
N ASN A 127 32.07 -16.08 26.80
CA ASN A 127 31.54 -14.97 26.02
C ASN A 127 30.52 -15.41 24.97
N PHE A 128 29.60 -16.32 25.32
CA PHE A 128 28.51 -16.69 24.42
C PHE A 128 27.38 -15.64 24.50
N ASN A 129 27.67 -14.43 24.01
CA ASN A 129 26.62 -13.42 23.77
C ASN A 129 25.93 -13.78 22.45
N THR A 130 24.97 -14.68 22.49
CA THR A 130 24.11 -14.95 21.33
C THR A 130 23.08 -13.86 21.20
N ASN A 131 23.26 -13.06 20.16
CA ASN A 131 22.21 -12.19 19.68
C ASN A 131 21.17 -13.07 18.94
N PHE A 132 20.02 -13.28 19.58
CA PHE A 132 18.89 -14.05 19.05
C PHE A 132 18.05 -13.22 18.08
N LEU A 133 18.17 -11.89 18.11
CA LEU A 133 17.51 -11.00 17.16
C LEU A 133 18.23 -11.03 15.78
N ARG A 134 19.55 -10.88 15.76
CA ARG A 134 20.41 -10.94 14.55
C ARG A 134 21.67 -11.78 14.79
N GLY A 135 21.97 -12.71 13.87
CA GLY A 135 23.15 -13.59 14.01
C GLY A 135 23.22 -14.73 13.01
N ARG A 136 24.35 -15.45 12.98
CA ARG A 136 24.63 -16.53 12.01
C ARG A 136 23.79 -17.81 12.23
N ASN A 137 23.17 -17.99 13.40
CA ASN A 137 22.59 -19.26 13.82
C ASN A 137 21.06 -19.18 14.01
N GLY A 138 20.32 -18.89 12.93
CA GLY A 138 18.84 -18.92 12.98
C GLY A 138 18.24 -17.83 13.88
N ALA A 139 18.89 -16.68 13.96
CA ALA A 139 18.35 -15.51 14.63
C ALA A 139 17.04 -15.05 13.97
N LEU A 140 16.15 -14.49 14.78
CA LEU A 140 14.76 -14.23 14.44
C LEU A 140 14.60 -13.36 13.19
N LEU A 141 15.28 -12.21 13.12
CA LEU A 141 15.17 -11.30 11.96
C LEU A 141 15.72 -11.93 10.68
N ASN A 142 16.83 -12.66 10.78
CA ASN A 142 17.43 -13.34 9.63
C ASN A 142 16.54 -14.48 9.11
N TRP A 143 15.85 -15.17 10.02
CA TRP A 143 14.92 -16.23 9.68
C TRP A 143 13.67 -15.67 8.99
N MET A 144 13.01 -14.66 9.57
CA MET A 144 11.79 -14.07 8.98
C MET A 144 12.02 -13.44 7.60
N ASP A 145 13.25 -13.01 7.30
CA ASP A 145 13.61 -12.44 6.00
C ASP A 145 13.57 -13.46 4.86
N THR A 146 13.69 -14.75 5.18
CA THR A 146 13.79 -15.83 4.19
C THR A 146 12.68 -16.88 4.31
N ASN A 147 11.98 -16.94 5.45
CA ASN A 147 10.96 -17.92 5.76
C ASN A 147 9.60 -17.25 5.99
N CYS A 148 8.53 -17.95 5.59
CA CYS A 148 7.17 -17.55 5.91
C CYS A 148 6.96 -17.57 7.43
N ILE A 149 6.52 -16.45 7.99
CA ILE A 149 6.32 -16.29 9.44
C ILE A 149 5.31 -17.29 10.03
N PHE A 150 4.37 -17.80 9.24
CA PHE A 150 3.30 -18.69 9.72
C PHE A 150 3.57 -20.19 9.55
N CYS A 151 4.27 -20.60 8.47
CA CYS A 151 4.48 -22.03 8.18
C CYS A 151 5.96 -22.42 8.08
N GLY A 152 6.88 -21.48 8.22
CA GLY A 152 8.33 -21.71 8.16
C GLY A 152 8.87 -22.10 6.79
N ARG A 153 8.04 -22.22 5.74
CA ARG A 153 8.52 -22.49 4.38
C ARG A 153 9.26 -21.30 3.80
N LYS A 154 10.33 -21.52 3.04
CA LYS A 154 11.07 -20.43 2.38
C LYS A 154 10.12 -19.59 1.50
N SER A 155 10.13 -18.28 1.68
CA SER A 155 9.32 -17.34 0.89
C SER A 155 10.08 -16.04 0.66
N ARG A 156 10.05 -15.56 -0.58
CA ARG A 156 10.53 -14.20 -0.92
C ARG A 156 9.40 -13.17 -0.94
N ARG A 157 8.16 -13.62 -0.93
CA ARG A 157 6.98 -12.74 -0.96
C ARG A 157 6.78 -12.12 0.42
N ALA A 158 6.59 -10.79 0.47
CA ALA A 158 6.13 -10.12 1.67
C ALA A 158 4.65 -10.40 1.91
N ALA A 159 4.23 -10.47 3.17
CA ALA A 159 2.81 -10.54 3.52
C ALA A 159 2.11 -9.24 3.09
N ILE A 160 0.89 -9.33 2.57
CA ILE A 160 0.22 -8.14 2.03
C ILE A 160 -0.13 -7.17 3.17
N MET A 161 -0.78 -7.67 4.20
CA MET A 161 -1.24 -6.85 5.34
C MET A 161 -0.13 -6.60 6.38
N MET A 162 1.00 -7.30 6.31
CA MET A 162 2.12 -7.19 7.25
C MET A 162 3.45 -7.33 6.51
N ASN A 163 3.78 -6.36 5.67
CA ASN A 163 4.88 -6.48 4.70
C ASN A 163 6.30 -6.38 5.29
N GLY A 164 6.40 -6.19 6.60
CA GLY A 164 7.60 -6.51 7.36
C GLY A 164 7.95 -8.00 7.31
N PHE A 165 6.94 -8.87 7.28
CA PHE A 165 7.14 -10.32 7.25
C PHE A 165 7.14 -10.89 5.84
N ARG A 166 7.89 -11.98 5.66
CA ARG A 166 7.69 -12.86 4.51
C ARG A 166 6.52 -13.80 4.78
N CYS A 167 5.70 -14.01 3.75
CA CYS A 167 4.55 -14.90 3.81
C CYS A 167 4.36 -15.63 2.48
N CYS A 168 3.94 -16.89 2.53
CA CYS A 168 3.56 -17.63 1.32
C CYS A 168 2.11 -17.31 0.94
N THR A 169 1.73 -17.53 -0.32
CA THR A 169 0.37 -17.24 -0.81
C THR A 169 -0.72 -17.99 -0.03
N HIS A 170 -0.43 -19.21 0.43
CA HIS A 170 -1.40 -20.03 1.16
C HIS A 170 -1.69 -19.43 2.56
N CYS A 171 -0.65 -19.16 3.34
CA CYS A 171 -0.83 -18.53 4.65
C CYS A 171 -1.41 -17.13 4.52
N ASP A 172 -0.99 -16.34 3.53
CA ASP A 172 -1.53 -15.00 3.32
C ASP A 172 -3.06 -15.02 3.06
N LYS A 173 -3.57 -16.03 2.33
CA LYS A 173 -5.02 -16.24 2.16
C LYS A 173 -5.71 -16.75 3.43
N LYS A 174 -5.04 -17.58 4.21
CA LYS A 174 -5.57 -18.14 5.46
C LYS A 174 -5.71 -17.08 6.56
N GLU A 175 -4.66 -16.27 6.75
CA GLU A 175 -4.59 -15.26 7.81
C GLU A 175 -5.40 -14.00 7.47
N TRP A 176 -5.46 -13.65 6.19
CA TRP A 176 -6.27 -12.51 5.70
C TRP A 176 -7.25 -12.97 4.62
N PRO A 177 -8.33 -13.67 4.99
CA PRO A 177 -9.34 -14.14 4.04
C PRO A 177 -10.24 -13.00 3.54
N GLU A 178 -10.40 -11.95 4.35
CA GLU A 178 -11.29 -10.81 4.07
C GLU A 178 -10.59 -9.63 3.38
N LYS A 179 -9.38 -9.83 2.84
CA LYS A 179 -8.73 -8.76 2.07
C LYS A 179 -9.40 -8.59 0.70
N VAL A 180 -9.64 -7.34 0.32
CA VAL A 180 -10.22 -6.97 -0.98
C VAL A 180 -9.34 -5.99 -1.70
N THR A 181 -9.37 -6.01 -3.03
CA THR A 181 -8.61 -5.08 -3.86
C THR A 181 -9.21 -3.68 -3.83
N MET A 182 -8.42 -2.66 -4.17
CA MET A 182 -8.92 -1.28 -4.31
C MET A 182 -10.12 -1.18 -5.26
N SER A 183 -10.11 -1.90 -6.39
CA SER A 183 -11.24 -1.89 -7.33
C SER A 183 -12.51 -2.46 -6.71
N GLN A 184 -12.40 -3.57 -5.98
CA GLN A 184 -13.51 -4.14 -5.22
C GLN A 184 -13.99 -3.19 -4.11
N ALA A 185 -13.08 -2.50 -3.42
CA ALA A 185 -13.45 -1.52 -2.40
C ALA A 185 -14.31 -0.38 -2.99
N VAL A 186 -13.93 0.14 -4.17
CA VAL A 186 -14.67 1.18 -4.88
C VAL A 186 -16.04 0.68 -5.38
N GLU A 187 -16.11 -0.59 -5.79
CA GLU A 187 -17.34 -1.21 -6.26
C GLU A 187 -18.30 -1.50 -5.11
N ASP A 188 -17.85 -2.32 -4.16
CA ASP A 188 -18.65 -2.90 -3.07
C ASP A 188 -19.04 -1.88 -2.00
N TYR A 189 -18.20 -0.87 -1.74
CA TYR A 189 -18.43 0.09 -0.65
C TYR A 189 -18.73 1.52 -1.11
N GLY A 190 -18.67 1.79 -2.41
CA GLY A 190 -18.90 3.14 -2.94
C GLY A 190 -17.79 4.15 -2.66
N LEU A 191 -16.71 3.72 -2.00
CA LEU A 191 -15.61 4.58 -1.61
C LEU A 191 -14.81 5.06 -2.82
N SER A 192 -14.42 6.33 -2.83
CA SER A 192 -13.54 6.88 -3.86
C SER A 192 -12.08 6.50 -3.60
N LYS A 193 -11.24 6.50 -4.65
CA LYS A 193 -9.79 6.23 -4.47
C LYS A 193 -9.12 7.21 -3.51
N LYS A 194 -9.59 8.46 -3.46
CA LYS A 194 -9.07 9.52 -2.57
C LYS A 194 -9.44 9.26 -1.10
N GLU A 195 -10.61 8.69 -0.83
CA GLU A 195 -11.03 8.28 0.51
C GLU A 195 -10.25 7.04 0.99
N LEU A 196 -9.98 6.09 0.08
CA LEU A 196 -9.24 4.87 0.40
C LEU A 196 -7.75 5.12 0.67
N LEU A 197 -7.15 5.97 -0.15
CA LEU A 197 -5.76 6.37 -0.07
C LEU A 197 -5.74 7.90 -0.19
N PRO A 198 -5.82 8.64 0.94
CA PRO A 198 -5.49 10.05 0.94
C PRO A 198 -4.11 10.15 0.28
N THR A 199 -4.04 10.84 -0.85
CA THR A 199 -2.94 10.77 -1.81
C THR A 199 -1.58 10.82 -1.10
N ARG A 200 -0.54 10.21 -1.67
CA ARG A 200 0.84 10.32 -1.14
C ARG A 200 1.36 11.76 -1.00
N GLU A 201 0.69 12.68 -1.69
CA GLU A 201 0.90 14.13 -1.74
C GLU A 201 -0.15 14.90 -0.93
N ALA A 202 -1.09 14.21 -0.28
CA ALA A 202 -1.86 14.73 0.81
C ALA A 202 -0.84 15.16 1.86
N SER A 203 -0.50 16.45 1.87
CA SER A 203 0.29 17.04 2.93
C SER A 203 -0.31 16.58 4.26
N HIS A 204 0.49 16.51 5.32
CA HIS A 204 0.01 16.14 6.66
C HIS A 204 -1.32 16.82 7.04
N THR A 205 -1.65 17.96 6.43
CA THR A 205 -2.93 18.68 6.49
C THR A 205 -4.15 17.97 5.89
N GLU A 206 -4.08 17.14 4.84
CA GLU A 206 -5.27 16.45 4.28
C GLU A 206 -5.64 15.22 5.10
N VAL A 207 -4.65 14.46 5.57
CA VAL A 207 -4.86 13.39 6.57
C VAL A 207 -5.32 13.98 7.90
N ALA A 208 -4.77 15.14 8.30
CA ALA A 208 -5.27 15.88 9.45
C ALA A 208 -6.70 16.38 9.23
N ARG A 209 -7.04 16.92 8.05
CA ARG A 209 -8.40 17.37 7.72
C ARG A 209 -9.40 16.21 7.76
N MET A 210 -9.04 15.02 7.25
CA MET A 210 -9.87 13.82 7.38
C MET A 210 -10.05 13.41 8.85
N ARG A 211 -9.02 13.55 9.69
CA ARG A 211 -9.14 13.30 11.14
C ARG A 211 -9.97 14.36 11.85
N GLU A 212 -9.96 15.61 11.38
CA GLU A 212 -10.76 16.72 11.90
C GLU A 212 -12.23 16.60 11.46
N GLU A 213 -12.48 16.25 10.20
CA GLU A 213 -13.81 16.10 9.60
C GLU A 213 -14.53 14.84 10.11
N PHE A 214 -13.78 13.77 10.40
CA PHE A 214 -14.30 12.51 10.91
C PHE A 214 -13.63 12.13 12.24
N PRO A 215 -14.09 12.68 13.38
CA PRO A 215 -13.56 12.33 14.70
C PRO A 215 -13.70 10.82 14.95
N GLY A 216 -12.55 10.13 15.03
CA GLY A 216 -12.47 8.66 15.14
C GLY A 216 -11.85 7.96 13.93
N PHE A 217 -11.48 8.68 12.87
CA PHE A 217 -10.76 8.11 11.73
C PHE A 217 -9.34 7.65 12.13
N GLN A 218 -9.19 6.34 12.38
CA GLN A 218 -7.90 5.72 12.69
C GLN A 218 -7.06 5.38 11.44
N GLY A 219 -7.46 5.85 10.26
CA GLY A 219 -6.89 5.36 9.00
C GLY A 219 -7.40 3.96 8.65
N ILE A 220 -7.29 3.59 7.37
CA ILE A 220 -7.59 2.23 6.91
C ILE A 220 -6.29 1.44 6.93
N TRP A 221 -6.35 0.20 7.40
CA TRP A 221 -5.22 -0.71 7.23
C TRP A 221 -5.19 -1.23 5.79
N TYR A 222 -4.09 -0.98 5.08
CA TYR A 222 -3.92 -1.42 3.69
C TYR A 222 -2.54 -2.00 3.42
N GLY A 223 -2.48 -2.95 2.50
CA GLY A 223 -1.25 -3.57 2.04
C GLY A 223 -1.02 -3.29 0.56
N THR A 224 0.22 -3.11 0.14
CA THR A 224 0.57 -2.99 -1.29
C THR A 224 1.52 -4.09 -1.72
N TYR A 225 1.32 -4.59 -2.94
CA TYR A 225 2.19 -5.56 -3.56
C TYR A 225 2.25 -5.37 -5.07
N VAL A 226 3.26 -5.94 -5.73
CA VAL A 226 3.41 -5.92 -7.18
C VAL A 226 3.01 -7.27 -7.74
N SER A 227 2.05 -7.28 -8.67
CA SER A 227 1.62 -8.46 -9.42
C SER A 227 1.72 -8.16 -10.90
N SER A 228 2.49 -8.94 -11.66
CA SER A 228 2.65 -8.73 -13.12
C SER A 228 3.04 -7.29 -13.47
N ASN A 229 3.97 -6.69 -12.73
CA ASN A 229 4.38 -5.28 -12.82
C ASN A 229 3.27 -4.24 -12.53
N VAL A 230 2.08 -4.68 -12.13
CA VAL A 230 0.99 -3.81 -11.70
C VAL A 230 0.99 -3.72 -10.17
N ARG A 231 0.99 -2.49 -9.67
CA ARG A 231 0.86 -2.21 -8.24
C ARG A 231 -0.58 -2.43 -7.81
N THR A 232 -0.76 -3.29 -6.82
CA THR A 232 -2.08 -3.64 -6.30
C THR A 232 -2.13 -3.28 -4.82
N THR A 233 -3.16 -2.53 -4.44
CA THR A 233 -3.46 -2.22 -3.04
C THR A 233 -4.64 -3.07 -2.58
N MET A 234 -4.53 -3.62 -1.38
CA MET A 234 -5.58 -4.39 -0.72
C MET A 234 -5.91 -3.81 0.64
N PHE A 235 -7.16 -3.97 1.05
CA PHE A 235 -7.73 -3.46 2.29
C PHE A 235 -8.49 -4.57 3.01
N MET A 236 -8.70 -4.45 4.30
CA MET A 236 -9.57 -5.36 5.05
C MET A 236 -11.04 -4.93 4.92
N LYS A 237 -11.95 -5.87 4.62
CA LYS A 237 -13.40 -5.59 4.54
C LYS A 237 -13.97 -4.89 5.77
N HIS A 238 -13.53 -5.29 6.96
CA HIS A 238 -13.95 -4.68 8.22
C HIS A 238 -13.64 -3.18 8.26
N ASP A 239 -12.42 -2.78 7.89
CA ASP A 239 -12.01 -1.38 7.92
C ASP A 239 -12.71 -0.55 6.83
N LEU A 240 -12.94 -1.15 5.65
CA LEU A 240 -13.73 -0.51 4.59
C LEU A 240 -15.18 -0.27 5.02
N ARG A 241 -15.80 -1.25 5.69
CA ARG A 241 -17.16 -1.09 6.21
C ARG A 241 -17.21 0.02 7.25
N ARG A 242 -16.25 0.04 8.18
CA ARG A 242 -16.16 1.10 9.19
C ARG A 242 -16.03 2.47 8.52
N LEU A 243 -15.12 2.61 7.55
CA LEU A 243 -14.95 3.87 6.83
C LEU A 243 -16.21 4.28 6.06
N ALA A 244 -16.82 3.37 5.31
CA ALA A 244 -18.03 3.65 4.54
C ALA A 244 -19.18 4.06 5.46
N THR A 245 -19.32 3.43 6.63
CA THR A 245 -20.31 3.80 7.64
C THR A 245 -20.04 5.20 8.19
N THR A 246 -18.77 5.55 8.42
CA THR A 246 -18.37 6.88 8.88
C THR A 246 -18.67 7.98 7.85
N ILE A 247 -18.44 7.73 6.56
CA ILE A 247 -18.64 8.74 5.50
C ILE A 247 -20.11 8.85 5.09
N PHE A 248 -20.79 7.71 4.87
CA PHE A 248 -22.12 7.67 4.28
C PHE A 248 -23.26 7.44 5.29
N GLY A 249 -22.95 6.98 6.50
CA GLY A 249 -23.94 6.47 7.45
C GLY A 249 -24.49 5.13 6.98
N ASP A 250 -25.63 5.16 6.28
CA ASP A 250 -26.25 3.98 5.69
C ASP A 250 -25.59 3.63 4.33
N VAL A 251 -24.68 2.66 4.38
CA VAL A 251 -23.91 2.19 3.23
C VAL A 251 -24.82 1.56 2.17
N ASP A 252 -25.83 0.81 2.57
CA ASP A 252 -26.71 0.09 1.64
C ASP A 252 -27.61 1.08 0.88
N ALA A 253 -28.15 2.08 1.58
CA ALA A 253 -28.91 3.15 0.94
C ALA A 253 -28.04 4.00 0.00
N HIS A 254 -26.78 4.23 0.33
CA HIS A 254 -25.83 4.91 -0.56
C HIS A 254 -25.60 4.10 -1.85
N LEU A 255 -25.32 2.80 -1.73
CA LEU A 255 -25.08 1.92 -2.86
C LEU A 255 -26.31 1.80 -3.77
N ALA A 256 -27.51 1.70 -3.20
CA ALA A 256 -28.76 1.69 -3.94
C ALA A 256 -28.96 2.97 -4.77
N ARG A 257 -28.72 4.15 -4.17
CA ARG A 257 -28.78 5.44 -4.88
C ARG A 257 -27.75 5.52 -6.01
N ARG A 258 -26.53 5.04 -5.78
CA ARG A 258 -25.47 4.99 -6.78
C ARG A 258 -25.85 4.11 -7.97
N GLU A 259 -26.45 2.95 -7.71
CA GLU A 259 -26.87 2.02 -8.76
C GLU A 259 -28.03 2.59 -9.59
N LEU A 260 -29.01 3.24 -8.95
CA LEU A 260 -30.05 3.97 -9.66
C LEU A 260 -29.48 5.05 -10.58
N ARG A 261 -28.50 5.84 -10.08
CA ARG A 261 -27.82 6.87 -10.89
C ARG A 261 -27.09 6.26 -12.09
N LYS A 262 -26.39 5.12 -11.91
CA LYS A 262 -25.72 4.41 -13.01
C LYS A 262 -26.72 3.96 -14.08
N LYS A 263 -27.86 3.39 -13.68
CA LYS A 263 -28.93 2.96 -14.60
C LYS A 263 -29.49 4.14 -15.40
N LEU A 264 -29.79 5.26 -14.75
CA LEU A 264 -30.26 6.47 -15.42
C LEU A 264 -29.25 7.03 -16.43
N VAL A 265 -27.96 7.06 -16.07
CA VAL A 265 -26.91 7.51 -17.00
C VAL A 265 -26.77 6.57 -18.19
N LYS A 266 -26.90 5.25 -17.97
CA LYS A 266 -26.86 4.26 -19.06
C LYS A 266 -28.04 4.44 -20.03
N GLN A 267 -29.26 4.60 -19.51
CA GLN A 267 -30.45 4.88 -20.32
C GLN A 267 -30.29 6.14 -21.16
N LYS A 268 -29.86 7.26 -20.55
CA LYS A 268 -29.59 8.50 -21.29
C LYS A 268 -28.51 8.35 -22.38
N LYS A 269 -27.48 7.53 -22.14
CA LYS A 269 -26.45 7.24 -23.16
C LYS A 269 -27.01 6.42 -24.31
N GLU A 270 -27.88 5.46 -24.04
CA GLU A 270 -28.54 4.64 -25.07
C GLU A 270 -29.52 5.48 -25.90
N GLU A 271 -30.30 6.36 -25.27
CA GLU A 271 -31.17 7.33 -25.95
C GLU A 271 -30.38 8.25 -26.89
N ARG A 272 -29.30 8.86 -26.39
CA ARG A 272 -28.39 9.69 -27.21
C ARG A 272 -27.78 8.92 -28.38
N LYS A 273 -27.46 7.64 -28.18
CA LYS A 273 -26.92 6.78 -29.24
C LYS A 273 -27.97 6.50 -30.31
N LYS A 274 -29.23 6.27 -29.92
CA LYS A 274 -30.36 6.09 -30.84
C LYS A 274 -30.63 7.37 -31.64
N GLU A 275 -30.75 8.51 -30.97
CA GLU A 275 -30.97 9.81 -31.62
C GLU A 275 -29.84 10.15 -32.60
N LYS A 276 -28.58 9.87 -32.24
CA LYS A 276 -27.44 10.08 -33.14
C LYS A 276 -27.49 9.14 -34.36
N ALA A 277 -27.95 7.90 -34.19
CA ALA A 277 -28.13 6.97 -35.29
C ALA A 277 -29.27 7.42 -36.22
N GLU A 278 -30.40 7.86 -35.69
CA GLU A 278 -31.54 8.39 -36.45
C GLU A 278 -31.13 9.64 -37.25
N ARG A 279 -30.47 10.61 -36.62
CA ARG A 279 -29.93 11.80 -37.31
C ARG A 279 -28.90 11.43 -38.39
N ALA A 280 -28.11 10.37 -38.18
CA ALA A 280 -27.15 9.90 -39.19
C ALA A 280 -27.85 9.24 -40.38
N THR A 281 -28.91 8.45 -40.15
CA THR A 281 -29.73 7.87 -41.22
C THR A 281 -30.48 8.95 -42.00
N GLU A 282 -31.03 9.97 -41.34
CA GLU A 282 -31.69 11.10 -42.00
C GLU A 282 -30.72 11.92 -42.86
N LYS A 283 -29.50 12.17 -42.36
CA LYS A 283 -28.41 12.81 -43.13
C LYS A 283 -27.93 11.96 -44.29
N ALA A 284 -27.90 10.64 -44.15
CA ALA A 284 -27.54 9.74 -45.25
C ALA A 284 -28.61 9.75 -46.35
N ALA A 285 -29.89 9.68 -45.96
CA ALA A 285 -31.02 9.76 -46.89
C ALA A 285 -31.07 11.08 -47.65
N THR A 286 -30.73 12.21 -47.01
CA THR A 286 -30.66 13.52 -47.68
C THR A 286 -29.46 13.67 -48.61
N ARG A 287 -28.34 12.98 -48.38
CA ARG A 287 -27.15 13.02 -49.27
C ARG A 287 -27.22 12.03 -50.44
N GLU A 288 -28.05 11.01 -50.35
CA GLU A 288 -28.26 10.02 -51.42
C GLU A 288 -28.71 10.65 -52.76
N PRO A 289 -29.67 11.60 -52.81
CA PRO A 289 -30.04 12.25 -54.08
C PRO A 289 -28.91 13.12 -54.64
N ASP A 290 -28.14 13.81 -53.82
CA ASP A 290 -27.00 14.63 -54.27
C ASP A 290 -25.87 13.76 -54.85
N LEU A 291 -25.60 12.60 -54.23
CA LEU A 291 -24.62 11.63 -54.72
C LEU A 291 -25.10 10.97 -56.03
N ASN A 292 -26.37 10.63 -56.14
CA ASN A 292 -26.95 10.11 -57.37
C ASN A 292 -26.92 11.16 -58.50
N ALA A 293 -27.20 12.43 -58.20
CA ALA A 293 -27.09 13.52 -59.17
C ALA A 293 -25.64 13.72 -59.67
N LEU A 294 -24.65 13.65 -58.76
CA LEU A 294 -23.23 13.70 -59.11
C LEU A 294 -22.79 12.48 -59.95
N ALA A 295 -23.28 11.28 -59.63
CA ALA A 295 -22.99 10.07 -60.41
C ALA A 295 -23.56 10.15 -61.84
N VAL A 296 -24.79 10.66 -62.01
CA VAL A 296 -25.40 10.89 -63.32
C VAL A 296 -24.62 11.95 -64.12
N ALA A 297 -24.18 13.02 -63.48
CA ALA A 297 -23.36 14.06 -64.12
C ALA A 297 -21.99 13.53 -64.60
N CYS A 298 -21.37 12.64 -63.83
CA CYS A 298 -20.09 12.01 -64.19
C CYS A 298 -20.23 11.01 -65.34
N THR A 299 -21.39 10.36 -65.48
CA THR A 299 -21.65 9.37 -66.55
C THR A 299 -21.99 10.03 -67.90
N THR A 300 -22.38 11.31 -67.90
CA THR A 300 -22.80 12.05 -69.11
C THR A 300 -21.65 12.75 -69.83
N GLN A 301 -20.47 12.88 -69.21
CA GLN A 301 -19.26 13.28 -69.92
C GLN A 301 -18.68 12.09 -70.68
N GLN A 302 -19.20 11.85 -71.89
CA GLN A 302 -18.52 11.06 -72.91
C GLN A 302 -17.14 11.68 -73.14
N ILE A 303 -16.10 10.99 -72.68
CA ILE A 303 -14.70 11.28 -72.97
C ILE A 303 -14.53 11.12 -74.48
N PRO A 304 -14.14 12.16 -75.24
CA PRO A 304 -13.78 12.01 -76.64
C PRO A 304 -12.55 11.10 -76.75
N ALA A 305 -12.68 10.06 -77.57
CA ALA A 305 -11.58 9.19 -77.94
C ALA A 305 -10.49 9.99 -78.67
N GLY A 306 -9.32 10.14 -78.04
CA GLY A 306 -8.13 10.59 -78.76
C GLY A 306 -7.16 11.46 -77.97
N TRP A 307 -6.67 11.01 -76.82
CA TRP A 307 -5.47 11.59 -76.22
C TRP A 307 -4.37 10.52 -76.10
N PRO A 308 -3.11 10.83 -76.45
CA PRO A 308 -2.04 9.83 -76.52
C PRO A 308 -1.58 9.40 -75.13
N LEU A 309 -1.36 8.09 -75.01
CA LEU A 309 -0.61 7.47 -73.92
C LEU A 309 0.82 8.02 -73.88
N GLN A 310 1.12 8.87 -72.89
CA GLN A 310 2.50 9.04 -72.40
C GLN A 310 2.61 8.36 -71.03
N ALA A 311 3.43 7.32 -71.00
CA ALA A 311 3.80 6.60 -69.80
C ALA A 311 4.67 7.48 -68.88
N PRO A 312 4.29 7.69 -67.61
CA PRO A 312 5.20 8.24 -66.63
C PRO A 312 6.12 7.15 -66.11
N SER A 313 7.40 7.41 -66.31
CA SER A 313 8.57 6.76 -65.72
C SER A 313 8.41 6.47 -64.22
N LEU A 314 8.86 5.27 -63.86
CA LEU A 314 9.32 4.82 -62.54
C LEU A 314 9.91 5.96 -61.70
N CYS A 315 9.40 6.12 -60.47
CA CYS A 315 10.16 6.65 -59.34
C CYS A 315 9.66 6.02 -58.03
N ALA A 316 10.63 5.68 -57.20
CA ALA A 316 10.61 4.78 -56.05
C ALA A 316 9.72 5.21 -54.87
N PRO A 317 9.36 4.28 -53.96
CA PRO A 317 8.64 4.61 -52.74
C PRO A 317 9.59 5.28 -51.73
N ARG A 318 9.29 6.51 -51.34
CA ARG A 318 9.88 7.15 -50.15
C ARG A 318 8.86 7.10 -49.03
N SER A 319 9.07 6.21 -48.07
CA SER A 319 8.29 6.13 -46.84
C SER A 319 8.51 7.40 -46.02
N THR A 320 7.50 8.26 -45.93
CA THR A 320 7.37 9.22 -44.84
C THR A 320 6.16 8.81 -44.02
N VAL A 321 6.44 8.07 -42.95
CA VAL A 321 5.54 7.85 -41.83
C VAL A 321 5.14 9.23 -41.32
N THR A 322 3.90 9.62 -41.60
CA THR A 322 3.29 10.80 -40.99
C THR A 322 2.54 10.27 -39.78
N GLU A 323 3.16 10.38 -38.61
CA GLU A 323 2.50 10.20 -37.33
C GLU A 323 1.42 11.29 -37.21
N ILE A 324 0.16 10.88 -37.35
CA ILE A 324 -0.99 11.64 -36.87
C ILE A 324 -1.34 10.97 -35.54
N SER A 325 -0.87 11.55 -34.44
CA SER A 325 -1.35 11.24 -33.09
C SER A 325 -2.00 12.49 -32.51
N GLU A 326 -3.32 12.52 -32.69
CA GLU A 326 -4.35 12.91 -31.72
C GLU A 326 -4.04 14.05 -30.74
N ASP A 327 -4.56 15.22 -31.11
CA ASP A 327 -5.37 16.13 -30.30
C ASP A 327 -5.19 16.12 -28.77
N THR A 328 -4.41 17.10 -28.35
CA THR A 328 -4.65 17.98 -27.21
C THR A 328 -6.14 18.28 -27.01
N THR A 329 -6.78 17.64 -26.02
CA THR A 329 -8.05 18.15 -25.46
C THR A 329 -7.76 18.86 -24.15
N ALA A 330 -7.53 20.17 -24.25
CA ALA A 330 -7.72 21.10 -23.14
C ALA A 330 -9.21 21.45 -23.08
N GLY A 331 -9.86 21.14 -21.97
CA GLY A 331 -11.27 21.46 -21.75
C GLY A 331 -11.56 21.38 -20.26
N ALA A 332 -11.62 22.55 -19.63
CA ALA A 332 -11.99 22.74 -18.25
C ALA A 332 -13.44 22.29 -18.01
N ASP A 333 -13.66 21.51 -16.96
CA ASP A 333 -14.96 21.41 -16.31
C ASP A 333 -14.76 21.79 -14.84
N GLN A 334 -15.13 23.03 -14.54
CA GLN A 334 -15.40 23.49 -13.19
C GLN A 334 -16.78 22.93 -12.80
N ASP A 335 -16.80 21.91 -11.96
CA ASP A 335 -18.00 21.48 -11.25
C ASP A 335 -18.40 22.58 -10.24
N GLN A 336 -19.38 23.41 -10.60
CA GLN A 336 -20.14 24.16 -9.59
C GLN A 336 -21.24 23.28 -9.00
N PRO A 337 -21.47 23.33 -7.67
CA PRO A 337 -22.56 22.62 -7.03
C PRO A 337 -23.90 23.29 -7.34
N ILE A 338 -24.88 22.49 -7.77
CA ILE A 338 -26.29 22.90 -7.86
C ILE A 338 -26.80 23.05 -6.41
N VAL A 339 -27.08 24.29 -6.03
CA VAL A 339 -27.91 24.64 -4.86
C VAL A 339 -29.36 24.37 -5.25
N ILE A 340 -30.08 23.60 -4.44
CA ILE A 340 -31.54 23.46 -4.52
C ILE A 340 -32.07 24.09 -3.23
N ASP A 341 -32.83 25.18 -3.39
CA ASP A 341 -33.67 25.78 -2.35
C ASP A 341 -34.86 24.86 -1.99
#